data_AF-A0A940WIA4-F1
#
_entry.id   AF-A0A940WIA4-F1
#
_cell.length_a   1.000
_cell.length_b   1.000
_cell.length_c   1.000
_cell.angle_alpha   90.00
_cell.angle_beta   90.00
_cell.angle_gamma   90.00
#
_symmetry.space_group_name_H-M   'P 1'
#
loop_
_entity.id
_entity.type
_entity.pdbx_description
1 polymer ?
#
loop_
_entity_poly.entity_id
_entity_poly.type
_entity_poly.pdbx_seq_one_letter_code
_entity_poly.pdbx_strand_id
1 'polypeptide(L)'
;MPPTRTTRQNGWAIRGVRAARGLSGYRLAKRLGIQPSTLTNIEREVKNVSTTLLGRIAAELETPIEAFDRESRPMRASTDGDEATAAAAEPDSLDGEEEA
;
A
#
# COMPACT_ATOMS: atom_id res chain seq x y z
N MET A 1 11.02 -14.10 26.65
CA MET A 1 10.46 -13.55 25.40
C MET A 1 11.29 -14.13 24.25
N PRO A 2 10.69 -14.80 23.25
CA PRO A 2 11.47 -15.29 22.11
C PRO A 2 12.13 -14.12 21.36
N PRO A 3 13.31 -14.33 20.73
CA PRO A 3 13.96 -13.29 19.94
C PRO A 3 13.02 -12.84 18.82
N THR A 4 12.79 -11.53 18.71
CA THR A 4 11.96 -10.99 17.62
C THR A 4 12.81 -10.91 16.36
N ARG A 5 12.35 -11.57 15.29
CA ARG A 5 12.98 -11.47 13.98
C ARG A 5 12.94 -10.01 13.52
N THR A 6 14.05 -9.53 12.98
CA THR A 6 14.12 -8.22 12.32
C THR A 6 14.09 -8.41 10.81
N THR A 7 13.45 -7.49 10.11
CA THR A 7 13.26 -7.54 8.65
C THR A 7 13.61 -6.17 8.07
N ARG A 8 14.04 -6.17 6.81
CA ARG A 8 14.30 -4.93 6.08
C ARG A 8 12.99 -4.36 5.51
N GLN A 9 12.55 -3.25 6.06
CA GLN A 9 11.33 -2.57 5.63
C GLN A 9 11.53 -1.67 4.40
N ASN A 10 10.44 -1.38 3.70
CA ASN A 10 10.32 -0.36 2.67
C ASN A 10 9.80 0.95 3.28
N GLY A 11 10.72 1.80 3.72
CA GLY A 11 10.40 3.05 4.41
C GLY A 11 9.66 4.06 3.52
N TRP A 12 9.94 4.04 2.21
CA TRP A 12 9.25 4.86 1.23
C TRP A 12 7.77 4.46 1.07
N ALA A 13 7.49 3.16 1.01
CA ALA A 13 6.10 2.67 0.94
C ALA A 13 5.32 3.07 2.19
N ILE A 14 5.90 2.91 3.38
CA ILE A 14 5.28 3.32 4.65
C ILE A 14 4.93 4.81 4.61
N ARG A 15 5.88 5.66 4.18
CA ARG A 15 5.68 7.10 4.07
C ARG A 15 4.60 7.47 3.05
N GLY A 16 4.58 6.79 1.90
CA GLY A 16 3.60 6.99 0.83
C GLY A 16 2.18 6.67 1.29
N VAL A 17 1.97 5.48 1.86
CA VAL A 17 0.66 5.06 2.38
C VAL A 17 0.21 5.97 3.53
N ARG A 18 1.13 6.32 4.44
CA ARG A 18 0.82 7.26 5.53
C ARG A 18 0.33 8.60 4.99
N ALA A 19 1.02 9.16 4.00
CA ALA A 19 0.65 10.44 3.40
C ALA A 19 -0.69 10.35 2.64
N ALA A 20 -0.93 9.27 1.90
CA ALA A 20 -2.19 9.02 1.20
C ALA A 20 -3.38 8.94 2.17
N ARG A 21 -3.16 8.47 3.40
CA ARG A 21 -4.16 8.44 4.49
C ARG A 21 -4.29 9.76 5.27
N GLY A 22 -3.57 10.81 4.88
CA GLY A 22 -3.60 12.11 5.59
C GLY A 22 -3.01 12.05 7.00
N LEU A 23 -2.22 11.02 7.33
CA LEU A 23 -1.62 10.86 8.65
C LEU A 23 -0.27 11.58 8.72
N SER A 24 -0.07 12.41 9.75
CA SER A 24 1.25 12.94 10.05
C SER A 24 2.13 11.87 10.71
N GLY A 25 3.45 11.96 10.53
CA GLY A 25 4.39 11.06 11.20
C GLY A 25 4.23 11.08 12.72
N TYR A 26 3.99 12.26 13.30
CA TYR A 26 3.70 12.40 14.73
C TYR A 26 2.43 11.64 15.15
N ARG A 27 1.32 11.76 14.39
CA ARG A 27 0.07 11.06 14.70
C ARG A 27 0.24 9.55 14.61
N LEU A 28 0.90 9.05 13.56
CA LEU A 28 1.16 7.62 13.41
C LEU A 28 2.03 7.09 14.55
N ALA A 29 3.12 7.79 14.88
CA ALA A 29 4.00 7.42 15.99
C ALA A 29 3.25 7.36 17.33
N LYS A 30 2.38 8.34 17.59
CA LYS A 30 1.54 8.39 18.79
C LYS A 30 0.57 7.19 18.87
N ARG A 31 -0.08 6.82 17.76
CA ARG A 31 -0.98 5.65 17.70
C ARG A 31 -0.24 4.33 17.91
N LEU A 32 0.97 4.23 17.37
CA LEU A 32 1.86 3.07 17.56
C LEU A 32 2.54 3.06 18.94
N GLY A 33 2.43 4.12 19.75
CA GLY A 33 3.11 4.23 21.03
C GLY A 33 4.64 4.25 20.92
N ILE A 34 5.18 4.78 19.82
CA ILE A 34 6.62 4.94 19.59
C ILE A 34 7.01 6.41 19.50
N GLN A 35 8.29 6.70 19.66
CA GLN A 35 8.81 8.05 19.46
C GLN A 35 8.74 8.47 17.98
N PRO A 36 8.42 9.74 17.66
CA PRO A 36 8.40 10.24 16.28
C PRO A 36 9.74 10.08 15.54
N SER A 37 10.85 10.19 16.28
CA SER A 37 12.20 9.92 15.76
C SER A 37 12.39 8.46 15.36
N THR A 38 11.80 7.52 16.12
CA THR A 38 11.79 6.09 15.77
C THR A 38 11.06 5.87 14.46
N LEU A 39 9.86 6.45 14.28
CA LEU A 39 9.15 6.35 13.01
C LEU A 39 9.96 6.96 11.85
N THR A 40 10.59 8.12 12.07
CA THR A 40 11.44 8.76 11.05
C THR A 40 12.61 7.87 10.64
N ASN A 41 13.25 7.20 11.60
CA ASN A 41 14.34 6.27 11.31
C ASN A 41 13.86 5.02 10.55
N ILE A 42 12.63 4.55 10.82
CA ILE A 42 12.00 3.46 10.08
C ILE A 42 11.70 3.88 8.63
N GLU A 43 11.08 5.05 8.44
CA GLU A 43 10.78 5.61 7.10
C GLU A 43 12.05 5.87 6.27
N ARG A 44 13.16 6.23 6.94
CA ARG A 44 14.46 6.46 6.29
C ARG A 44 15.31 5.19 6.16
N GLU A 45 14.80 4.05 6.62
CA GLU A 45 15.50 2.75 6.62
C GLU A 45 16.88 2.78 7.30
N VAL A 46 17.03 3.63 8.32
CA VAL A 46 18.30 3.76 9.08
C VAL A 46 18.55 2.51 9.93
N LYS A 47 17.49 1.81 10.34
CA LYS A 47 17.55 0.58 11.15
C LYS A 47 16.52 -0.42 10.67
N ASN A 48 16.87 -1.70 10.72
CA ASN A 48 15.92 -2.79 10.54
C ASN A 48 14.91 -2.77 11.69
N VAL A 49 13.66 -3.05 11.36
CA VAL A 49 12.56 -3.05 12.32
C VAL A 49 12.18 -4.49 12.68
N SER A 50 11.66 -4.70 13.89
CA SER A 50 11.13 -6.01 14.25
C SER A 50 9.87 -6.32 13.43
N THR A 51 9.67 -7.58 13.05
CA THR A 51 8.47 -8.01 12.32
C THR A 51 7.20 -7.65 13.10
N THR A 52 7.26 -7.69 14.44
CA THR A 52 6.17 -7.25 15.32
C THR A 52 5.83 -5.77 15.14
N LEU A 53 6.82 -4.88 15.10
CA LEU A 53 6.56 -3.44 14.89
C LEU A 53 6.12 -3.15 13.46
N LEU A 54 6.68 -3.86 12.47
CA LEU A 54 6.24 -3.75 11.07
C LEU A 54 4.77 -4.17 10.93
N GLY A 55 4.35 -5.25 11.58
CA GLY A 55 2.95 -5.70 11.62
C GLY A 55 2.02 -4.68 12.29
N ARG A 56 2.47 -3.97 13.33
CA ARG A 56 1.69 -2.89 13.95
C ARG A 56 1.53 -1.69 13.03
N ILE A 57 2.59 -1.31 12.30
CA ILE A 57 2.52 -0.27 11.27
C ILE A 57 1.54 -0.69 10.17
N ALA A 58 1.63 -1.95 9.73
CA ALA A 58 0.76 -2.53 8.73
C ALA A 58 -0.73 -2.48 9.12
N ALA A 59 -1.04 -2.90 10.34
CA ALA A 59 -2.40 -2.86 10.88
C ALA A 59 -2.93 -1.43 10.98
N GLU A 60 -2.14 -0.48 11.49
CA GLU A 60 -2.54 0.93 11.63
C GLU A 60 -2.72 1.63 10.28
N LEU A 61 -1.94 1.22 9.28
CA LEU A 61 -2.07 1.68 7.90
C LEU A 61 -3.00 0.79 7.07
N GLU A 62 -3.75 -0.13 7.70
CA GLU A 62 -4.63 -1.14 7.09
C GLU A 62 -4.11 -1.63 5.72
N THR A 63 -2.84 -2.00 5.68
CA THR A 63 -2.13 -2.41 4.47
C THR A 63 -1.37 -3.70 4.79
N PRO A 64 -1.35 -4.69 3.89
CA PRO A 64 -0.60 -5.93 4.08
C PRO A 64 0.87 -5.69 4.43
N ILE A 65 1.44 -6.53 5.32
CA ILE A 65 2.83 -6.40 5.76
C ILE A 65 3.81 -6.56 4.59
N GLU A 66 3.42 -7.34 3.59
CA GLU A 66 4.14 -7.61 2.34
C GLU A 66 4.39 -6.32 1.54
N ALA A 67 3.51 -5.31 1.65
CA ALA A 67 3.71 -4.03 0.98
C ALA A 67 4.84 -3.20 1.63
N PHE A 68 5.18 -3.50 2.88
CA PHE A 68 6.19 -2.79 3.66
C PHE A 68 7.45 -3.60 3.89
N ASP A 69 7.49 -4.86 3.45
CA ASP A 69 8.68 -5.68 3.47
C ASP A 69 9.39 -5.61 2.10
N ARG A 70 10.68 -5.25 2.08
CA ARG A 70 11.44 -5.17 0.83
C ARG A 70 11.76 -6.55 0.24
N GLU A 71 11.82 -7.58 1.07
CA GLU A 71 12.11 -8.96 0.63
C GLU A 71 10.86 -9.66 0.11
N SER A 72 9.69 -9.22 0.56
CA SER A 72 8.40 -9.58 0.00
C SER A 72 8.26 -8.93 -1.38
N ARG A 73 8.74 -9.61 -2.41
CA ARG A 73 8.36 -9.29 -3.79
C ARG A 73 6.83 -9.29 -3.81
N PRO A 74 6.15 -8.21 -4.24
CA PRO A 74 4.70 -8.25 -4.38
C PRO A 74 4.41 -9.46 -5.27
N MET A 75 3.73 -10.45 -4.70
CA MET A 75 3.19 -11.56 -5.45
C MET A 75 2.30 -10.87 -6.46
N ARG A 76 2.78 -10.81 -7.72
CA ARG A 76 2.15 -10.08 -8.80
C ARG A 76 0.67 -10.42 -8.74
N ALA A 77 -0.17 -9.39 -8.69
CA ALA A 77 -1.61 -9.55 -8.77
C ALA A 77 -1.89 -10.56 -9.89
N SER A 78 -2.32 -11.76 -9.50
CA SER A 78 -2.85 -12.76 -10.40
C SER A 78 -4.17 -12.23 -10.91
N THR A 79 -4.12 -11.29 -11.86
CA THR A 79 -5.21 -11.09 -12.82
C THR A 79 -5.08 -12.18 -13.87
N ASP A 80 -5.37 -13.41 -13.46
CA ASP A 80 -5.78 -14.48 -14.36
C ASP A 80 -7.20 -14.84 -13.91
N GLY A 81 -8.18 -14.38 -14.70
CA GLY A 81 -9.55 -14.87 -14.69
C GLY A 81 -10.56 -14.13 -13.81
N ASP A 82 -11.15 -13.05 -14.32
CA ASP A 82 -12.61 -12.96 -14.34
C ASP A 82 -13.03 -12.37 -15.69
N GLU A 83 -13.37 -13.30 -16.59
CA GLU A 83 -13.99 -13.05 -17.88
C GLU A 83 -15.49 -12.85 -17.63
N ALA A 84 -15.97 -11.62 -17.85
CA ALA A 84 -17.38 -11.37 -18.10
C ALA A 84 -17.50 -10.54 -19.39
N THR A 85 -17.69 -11.29 -20.45
CA THR A 85 -18.19 -10.93 -21.76
C THR A 85 -19.42 -10.02 -21.71
N ALA A 86 -19.39 -8.94 -22.49
CA ALA A 86 -20.57 -8.42 -23.17
C ALA A 86 -20.12 -7.82 -24.51
N ALA A 87 -20.36 -8.62 -25.56
CA ALA A 87 -20.43 -8.18 -26.94
C ALA A 87 -21.65 -7.27 -27.18
N ALA A 88 -21.69 -6.69 -28.40
CA ALA A 88 -22.72 -5.84 -29.00
C ALA A 88 -22.54 -4.34 -28.70
N ALA A 89 -22.52 -3.43 -29.67
CA ALA A 89 -22.65 -3.51 -31.12
C ALA A 89 -22.07 -2.20 -31.69
N GLU A 90 -21.51 -2.28 -32.89
CA GLU A 90 -21.34 -1.11 -33.74
C GLU A 90 -22.72 -0.44 -33.93
N PRO A 91 -22.90 0.85 -33.66
CA PRO A 91 -24.04 1.56 -34.23
C PRO A 91 -23.74 1.77 -35.71
N ASP A 92 -24.46 0.95 -36.46
CA ASP A 92 -24.87 1.07 -37.86
C ASP A 92 -24.91 2.53 -38.36
N SER A 93 -24.45 2.68 -39.60
CA SER A 93 -24.55 3.92 -40.35
C SER A 93 -25.97 4.08 -40.90
N LEU A 94 -26.34 5.33 -41.23
CA LEU A 94 -27.54 5.80 -41.95
C LEU A 94 -28.76 6.03 -41.03
N ASP A 95 -29.46 7.17 -41.02
CA ASP A 95 -29.84 8.08 -42.10
C ASP A 95 -30.23 9.47 -41.55
N GLY A 96 -30.10 10.50 -42.40
CA GLY A 96 -31.19 11.46 -42.64
C GLY A 96 -31.25 12.81 -41.88
N GLU A 97 -31.04 13.89 -42.65
CA GLU A 97 -31.81 15.16 -42.68
C GLU A 97 -31.86 16.10 -41.43
N GLU A 98 -31.32 17.32 -41.55
CA GLU A 98 -32.12 18.58 -41.54
C GLU A 98 -31.27 19.85 -41.76
N GLU A 99 -31.75 20.64 -42.73
CA GLU A 99 -31.72 22.10 -42.95
C GLU A 99 -30.58 23.02 -42.43
N ALA A 100 -29.98 23.79 -43.36
CA ALA A 100 -30.39 25.16 -43.71
C ALA A 100 -29.49 25.78 -44.80
#